data_AF-A0A2U1CCY4-F1
#
_entry.id   AF-A0A2U1CCY4-F1
#
_cell.length_a   1.000
_cell.length_b   1.000
_cell.length_c   1.000
_cell.angle_alpha   90.00
_cell.angle_beta   90.00
_cell.angle_gamma   90.00
#
_symmetry.space_group_name_H-M   'P 1'
#
loop_
_entity.id
_entity.type
_entity.pdbx_description
1 polymer ?
#
loop_
_entity_poly.entity_id
_entity_poly.type
_entity_poly.pdbx_seq_one_letter_code
_entity_poly.pdbx_strand_id
1 'polypeptide(L)'
;MSVNEVEAKVRELRQLQALIEEAQAEAEAIKDAIKAQMGDTEELRAGEYRVTWKTVEASRFDAAALRKTLPEVAEQFTRKSSVRRFCVA
;
A
#
# COMPACT_ATOMS: atom_id res chain seq x y z
N MET A 1 12.92 5.03 28.86
CA MET A 1 13.06 6.17 27.96
C MET A 1 12.33 7.36 28.56
N SER A 2 13.02 8.47 28.71
CA SER A 2 12.49 9.78 29.02
C SER A 2 11.74 10.37 27.82
N VAL A 3 10.93 11.40 28.07
CA VAL A 3 10.23 12.14 27.02
C VAL A 3 11.19 12.66 25.95
N ASN A 4 12.35 13.17 26.36
CA ASN A 4 13.38 13.70 25.46
C ASN A 4 13.96 12.60 24.54
N GLU A 5 14.15 11.39 25.04
CA GLU A 5 14.61 10.26 24.22
C GLU A 5 13.53 9.80 23.23
N VAL A 6 12.24 9.85 23.62
CA VAL A 6 11.13 9.54 22.71
C VAL A 6 11.03 10.59 21.60
N GLU A 7 11.17 11.87 21.94
CA GLU A 7 11.19 12.96 20.96
C GLU A 7 12.33 12.80 19.94
N ALA A 8 13.55 12.49 20.42
CA ALA A 8 14.69 12.23 19.55
C ALA A 8 14.43 11.07 18.58
N LYS A 9 13.87 9.96 19.08
CA LYS A 9 13.51 8.80 18.24
C LYS A 9 12.39 9.09 17.26
N VAL A 10 11.40 9.89 17.65
CA VAL A 10 10.32 10.31 16.74
C VAL A 10 10.87 11.16 15.60
N ARG A 11 11.81 12.07 15.90
CA ARG A 11 12.48 12.89 14.88
C ARG A 11 13.30 12.03 13.91
N GLU A 12 14.11 11.12 14.45
CA GLU A 12 14.90 10.17 13.65
C GLU A 12 13.98 9.33 12.74
N LEU A 13 12.89 8.80 13.31
CA LEU A 13 11.90 8.02 12.55
C LEU A 13 11.30 8.83 11.39
N ARG A 14 10.92 10.10 11.62
CA ARG A 14 10.37 10.95 10.54
C ARG A 14 11.37 11.20 9.43
N GLN A 15 12.64 11.41 9.78
CA GLN A 15 13.70 11.61 8.80
C GLN A 15 13.87 10.37 7.92
N LEU A 16 13.89 9.18 8.53
CA LEU A 16 13.94 7.92 7.78
C LEU A 16 12.69 7.73 6.92
N GLN A 17 11.51 8.06 7.43
CA GLN A 17 10.27 7.98 6.65
C GLN A 17 10.28 8.89 5.42
N ALA A 18 10.80 10.12 5.54
CA ALA A 18 10.94 11.03 4.41
C ALA A 18 11.88 10.48 3.33
N LEU A 19 13.04 9.92 3.73
CA LEU A 19 13.97 9.28 2.81
C LEU A 19 13.36 8.06 2.10
N ILE A 20 12.57 7.26 2.82
CA ILE A 20 11.87 6.10 2.25
C ILE A 20 10.82 6.57 1.23
N GLU A 21 10.06 7.62 1.55
CA GLU A 21 9.04 8.16 0.64
C GLU A 21 9.66 8.69 -0.65
N GLU A 22 10.77 9.42 -0.56
CA GLU A 22 11.53 9.89 -1.71
C GLU A 22 12.03 8.72 -2.58
N ALA A 23 12.70 7.74 -1.97
CA ALA A 23 13.19 6.56 -2.69
C ALA A 23 12.06 5.73 -3.32
N GLN A 24 10.89 5.66 -2.66
CA GLN A 24 9.70 5.01 -3.21
C GLN A 24 9.15 5.77 -4.41
N ALA A 25 9.10 7.10 -4.36
CA ALA A 25 8.67 7.93 -5.48
C ALA A 25 9.61 7.76 -6.69
N GLU A 26 10.92 7.74 -6.47
CA GLU A 26 11.90 7.46 -7.52
C GLU A 26 11.71 6.05 -8.12
N ALA A 27 11.52 5.04 -7.27
CA ALA A 27 11.29 3.67 -7.72
C ALA A 27 10.00 3.55 -8.56
N GLU A 28 8.92 4.24 -8.19
CA GLU A 28 7.70 4.28 -8.99
C GLU A 28 7.90 5.02 -10.32
N ALA A 29 8.65 6.12 -10.34
CA ALA A 29 8.99 6.82 -11.58
C ALA A 29 9.75 5.91 -12.56
N ILE A 30 10.69 5.10 -12.06
CA ILE A 30 11.40 4.09 -12.87
C ILE A 30 10.44 3.02 -13.38
N LYS A 31 9.55 2.49 -12.53
CA LYS A 31 8.54 1.51 -12.95
C LYS A 31 7.63 2.08 -14.03
N ASP A 32 7.21 3.33 -13.92
CA ASP A 32 6.34 3.96 -14.91
C ASP A 32 7.06 4.19 -16.23
N ALA A 33 8.34 4.53 -16.22
CA ALA A 33 9.16 4.55 -17.44
C ALA A 33 9.23 3.16 -18.11
N ILE A 34 9.37 2.09 -17.32
CA ILE A 34 9.36 0.70 -17.84
C ILE A 34 7.97 0.35 -18.41
N LYS A 35 6.87 0.68 -17.72
CA LYS A 35 5.50 0.43 -18.22
C LYS A 35 5.22 1.20 -19.52
N ALA A 36 5.66 2.46 -19.59
CA ALA A 36 5.54 3.26 -20.81
C ALA A 36 6.29 2.62 -21.99
N GLN A 37 7.45 2.00 -21.73
CA GLN A 37 8.19 1.24 -22.73
C GLN A 37 7.51 -0.09 -23.11
N MET A 38 6.79 -0.73 -22.18
CA MET A 38 6.02 -1.95 -22.44
C MET A 38 4.78 -1.68 -23.30
N GLY A 39 4.15 -0.50 -23.19
CA GLY A 39 2.93 -0.18 -23.93
C GLY A 39 1.83 -1.21 -23.66
N ASP A 40 1.30 -1.83 -24.71
CA ASP A 40 0.25 -2.86 -24.61
C ASP A 40 0.81 -4.29 -24.41
N THR A 41 2.13 -4.45 -24.29
CA THR A 41 2.73 -5.78 -24.12
C THR A 41 2.72 -6.22 -22.67
N GLU A 42 2.27 -7.45 -22.42
CA GLU A 42 2.20 -8.00 -21.08
C GLU A 42 3.52 -8.59 -20.57
N GLU A 43 4.49 -8.83 -21.46
CA GLU A 43 5.80 -9.39 -21.13
C GLU A 43 6.91 -8.69 -21.93
N LEU A 44 7.96 -8.27 -21.22
CA LEU A 44 9.19 -7.72 -21.78
C LEU A 44 10.38 -8.49 -21.20
N ARG A 45 11.33 -8.86 -22.07
CA ARG A 45 12.63 -9.41 -21.65
C ARG A 45 13.72 -8.38 -21.90
N ALA A 46 14.47 -8.04 -20.85
CA ALA A 46 15.60 -7.14 -20.91
C ALA A 46 16.82 -7.84 -20.31
N GLY A 47 17.67 -8.43 -21.16
CA GLY A 47 18.78 -9.28 -20.73
C GLY A 47 18.27 -10.49 -19.94
N GLU A 48 18.70 -10.61 -18.69
CA GLU A 48 18.30 -11.69 -17.77
C GLU A 48 16.95 -11.44 -17.06
N TYR A 49 16.40 -10.22 -17.18
CA TYR A 49 15.19 -9.84 -16.47
C TYR A 49 13.93 -10.10 -17.32
N ARG A 50 12.94 -10.74 -16.69
CA ARG A 50 11.58 -10.88 -17.22
C ARG A 50 10.67 -9.91 -16.48
N VAL A 51 10.10 -8.95 -17.21
CA VAL A 51 9.13 -7.99 -16.68
C VAL A 51 7.75 -8.38 -17.19
N THR A 52 6.76 -8.43 -16.31
CA THR A 52 5.38 -8.72 -16.69
C THR A 52 4.44 -7.66 -16.12
N TRP A 53 3.54 -7.16 -16.96
CA TRP A 53 2.50 -6.21 -16.57
C TRP A 53 1.17 -6.74 -17.10
N LYS A 54 0.38 -7.36 -16.21
CA LYS A 54 -0.90 -7.99 -16.55
C LYS A 54 -2.02 -7.30 -15.80
N THR A 55 -3.17 -7.19 -16.44
CA THR A 55 -4.39 -6.78 -15.76
C THR A 55 -4.75 -7.85 -14.73
N VAL A 56 -4.87 -7.45 -13.47
CA VAL A 56 -5.34 -8.32 -12.39
C VAL A 56 -6.73 -7.84 -11.98
N GLU A 57 -7.74 -8.69 -12.20
CA GLU A 57 -9.07 -8.45 -11.69
C GLU A 57 -9.16 -8.87 -10.23
N ALA A 58 -9.42 -7.92 -9.34
CA ALA A 58 -9.63 -8.19 -7.93
C ALA A 58 -11.12 -8.07 -7.60
N SER A 59 -11.77 -9.21 -7.35
CA SER A 59 -13.14 -9.24 -6.82
C SER A 59 -13.12 -8.98 -5.32
N ARG A 60 -13.65 -7.82 -4.90
CA ARG A 60 -13.79 -7.44 -3.48
C ARG A 60 -15.25 -7.48 -3.08
N PHE A 61 -15.51 -7.96 -1.87
CA PHE A 61 -16.85 -7.94 -1.30
C PHE A 61 -17.23 -6.52 -0.89
N ASP A 62 -18.31 -5.99 -1.48
CA ASP A 62 -18.84 -4.68 -1.12
C ASP A 62 -19.67 -4.75 0.18
N ALA A 63 -18.96 -4.69 1.30
CA ALA A 63 -19.57 -4.66 2.62
C ALA A 63 -20.40 -3.39 2.88
N ALA A 64 -20.22 -2.31 2.11
CA ALA A 64 -21.01 -1.09 2.25
C ALA A 64 -22.39 -1.25 1.60
N ALA A 65 -22.42 -1.77 0.38
CA ALA A 65 -23.67 -2.15 -0.30
C ALA A 65 -24.46 -3.16 0.54
N LEU A 66 -23.81 -4.20 1.08
CA LEU A 66 -24.47 -5.20 1.93
C LEU A 66 -25.12 -4.56 3.16
N ARG A 67 -24.42 -3.67 3.88
CA ARG A 67 -24.99 -2.99 5.06
C ARG A 67 -26.20 -2.13 4.70
N LYS A 68 -26.22 -1.55 3.50
CA LYS A 68 -27.33 -0.73 3.02
C LYS A 68 -28.55 -1.58 2.65
N THR A 69 -28.34 -2.74 2.04
CA THR A 69 -29.45 -3.59 1.53
C THR A 69 -29.92 -4.63 2.53
N LEU A 70 -29.02 -5.18 3.34
CA LEU A 70 -29.25 -6.29 4.27
C LEU A 70 -28.48 -6.05 5.59
N PRO A 71 -28.93 -5.10 6.43
CA PRO A 71 -28.23 -4.73 7.65
C PRO A 71 -28.14 -5.89 8.66
N GLU A 72 -29.18 -6.71 8.80
CA GLU A 72 -29.20 -7.84 9.74
C GLU A 72 -28.14 -8.89 9.41
N VAL A 73 -27.97 -9.21 8.12
CA VAL A 73 -26.91 -10.10 7.64
C VAL A 73 -25.56 -9.45 7.90
N ALA A 74 -25.40 -8.17 7.58
CA ALA A 74 -24.14 -7.48 7.81
C ALA A 74 -23.73 -7.49 9.29
N GLU A 75 -24.68 -7.35 10.22
CA GLU A 75 -24.42 -7.44 11.66
C GLU A 75 -23.98 -8.85 12.08
N GLN A 76 -24.68 -9.89 11.62
CA GLN A 76 -24.36 -11.28 11.96
C GLN A 76 -22.96 -11.71 11.50
N PHE A 77 -22.49 -11.17 10.38
CA PHE A 77 -21.19 -11.54 9.79
C PHE A 77 -20.07 -10.51 10.07
N THR A 78 -20.31 -9.47 10.88
CA THR A 78 -19.27 -8.50 11.26
C THR A 78 -18.53 -8.94 12.54
N ARG A 79 -17.26 -9.33 12.42
CA ARG A 79 -16.38 -9.56 13.58
C ARG A 79 -15.59 -8.30 13.93
N LYS A 80 -15.71 -7.82 15.18
CA LYS A 80 -14.85 -6.75 15.71
C LYS A 80 -13.48 -7.34 16.06
N SER A 81 -12.41 -6.77 15.51
CA SER A 81 -11.04 -7.00 15.95
C SER A 81 -10.42 -5.66 16.33
N SER A 82 -9.66 -5.64 17.42
CA SER A 82 -8.94 -4.45 17.87
C SER A 82 -7.44 -4.69 17.76
N VAL A 83 -6.73 -3.71 17.19
CA VAL A 83 -5.27 -3.69 17.14
C VAL A 83 -4.80 -2.32 17.64
N ARG A 84 -3.67 -2.29 18.33
CA ARG A 84 -3.01 -1.03 18.68
C ARG A 84 -2.26 -0.56 17.44
N ARG A 85 -2.61 0.61 16.91
CA ARG A 85 -1.89 1.23 15.80
C ARG A 85 -0.84 2.19 16.35
N PHE A 86 0.41 1.98 15.97
CA PHE A 86 1.45 2.98 16.15
C PHE A 86 1.32 4.03 15.04
N CYS A 87 1.25 5.30 15.43
CA CYS A 87 1.12 6.43 14.51
C CYS A 87 1.95 7.59 15.04
N VAL A 88 2.64 8.28 14.14
CA VAL A 88 3.37 9.51 14.39
C VAL A 88 2.87 10.50 13.34
N ALA A 89 2.27 11.62 13.79
CA ALA A 89 1.65 12.65 12.94
C ALA A 89 2.46 13.93 13.01
#